data_AF-A0A519Z6S8-F1
#
_entry.id   AF-A0A519Z6S8-F1
#
_cell.length_a   1.000
_cell.length_b   1.000
_cell.length_c   1.000
_cell.angle_alpha   90.00
_cell.angle_beta   90.00
_cell.angle_gamma   90.00
#
_symmetry.space_group_name_H-M   'P 1'
#
loop_
_entity.id
_entity.type
_entity.pdbx_description
1 polymer ?
#
loop_
_entity_poly.entity_id
_entity_poly.type
_entity_poly.pdbx_seq_one_letter_code
_entity_poly.pdbx_strand_id
1 'polypeptide(L)'
;MRLGKALPMSLRGWCSSAWPWCSPMGLTACWRPVLTTWEVRAMAADSMTPQPHANRRVSLAILLAASLMLAGAGASLWLKPTKMLADEKPPLVLHTDVPETFGDWKVDSSLIPVLPDPTVQDKLDALYSETLNRTYINSRGERIMLSIAYGRNQNSESTAAHRPEFCYVAQGYAIRGFGKDQVTLPAHGLKVVRLEAQADRRIEPITYWVTLNEEASTPGIDRKLRQLRYGLQGFIVDGMLMRISSLADALAPSGGKPDYHLHDRFIADLEKAMPTGSRPRFFGS
;
A
#
# COMPACT_ATOMS: atom_id res chain seq x y z
N MET A 1 62.29 1.34 -26.50
CA MET A 1 63.67 0.90 -26.18
C MET A 1 64.13 1.67 -24.95
N ARG A 2 64.54 0.99 -23.86
CA ARG A 2 64.83 1.57 -22.51
C ARG A 2 63.56 2.13 -21.82
N LEU A 3 63.22 1.78 -20.57
CA LEU A 3 63.88 1.95 -19.24
C LEU A 3 63.85 3.41 -18.74
N GLY A 4 63.36 3.73 -17.53
CA GLY A 4 62.69 2.89 -16.52
C GLY A 4 62.45 3.59 -15.16
N LYS A 5 61.80 2.87 -14.23
CA LYS A 5 61.65 3.06 -12.76
C LYS A 5 62.00 4.43 -12.10
N ALA A 6 61.05 4.99 -11.34
CA ALA A 6 61.27 5.43 -9.95
C ALA A 6 59.94 5.64 -9.18
N LEU A 7 59.95 5.35 -7.87
CA LEU A 7 59.05 5.87 -6.83
C LEU A 7 59.91 6.78 -5.92
N PRO A 8 59.38 7.77 -5.16
CA PRO A 8 58.79 7.42 -3.85
C PRO A 8 57.72 8.38 -3.24
N MET A 9 57.02 7.83 -2.23
CA MET A 9 56.52 8.44 -0.97
C MET A 9 55.80 9.82 -0.90
N SER A 10 54.67 9.77 -0.17
CA SER A 10 54.21 10.78 0.81
C SER A 10 53.65 12.13 0.31
N LEU A 11 52.37 12.37 0.62
CA LEU A 11 52.00 13.50 1.49
C LEU A 11 50.64 13.27 2.20
N ARG A 12 50.31 14.17 3.14
CA ARG A 12 49.42 13.94 4.29
C ARG A 12 47.95 14.34 4.05
N GLY A 13 47.04 13.37 4.17
CA GLY A 13 45.75 13.45 4.89
C GLY A 13 44.70 14.51 4.52
N TRP A 14 43.53 14.36 5.17
CA TRP A 14 42.72 15.42 5.81
C TRP A 14 41.74 14.72 6.80
N CYS A 15 41.09 15.48 7.70
CA CYS A 15 40.36 14.93 8.86
C CYS A 15 39.17 15.85 9.25
N SER A 16 38.37 15.45 10.25
CA SER A 16 37.17 16.12 10.82
C SER A 16 35.91 16.10 9.93
N SER A 17 34.66 16.08 10.42
CA SER A 17 34.05 15.93 11.78
C SER A 17 32.68 15.20 11.61
N ALA A 18 31.84 14.84 12.58
CA ALA A 18 31.69 15.04 14.04
C ALA A 18 31.15 13.70 14.67
N TRP A 19 30.82 13.43 15.94
CA TRP A 19 30.43 14.20 17.16
C TRP A 19 29.02 14.84 17.12
N PRO A 20 28.25 14.96 18.23
CA PRO A 20 28.51 14.63 19.66
C PRO A 20 27.72 13.36 20.10
N TRP A 21 27.69 12.85 21.35
CA TRP A 21 27.83 13.44 22.70
C TRP A 21 28.63 12.55 23.68
N CYS A 22 29.21 13.18 24.71
CA CYS A 22 29.79 12.50 25.88
C CYS A 22 28.79 12.37 27.04
N SER A 23 29.08 11.45 27.97
CA SER A 23 28.73 11.60 29.37
C SER A 23 29.96 11.22 30.23
N PRO A 24 30.25 11.90 31.36
CA PRO A 24 31.54 11.75 32.05
C PRO A 24 31.50 10.78 33.24
N MET A 25 32.56 10.00 33.42
CA MET A 25 33.30 9.85 34.68
C MET A 25 34.59 9.03 34.46
N GLY A 26 35.59 9.22 35.31
CA GLY A 26 36.97 8.85 34.99
C GLY A 26 37.32 7.37 35.21
N LEU A 27 38.37 6.92 34.51
CA LEU A 27 39.57 6.34 35.11
C LEU A 27 40.67 6.21 34.05
N THR A 28 41.93 6.41 34.45
CA THR A 28 43.10 6.35 33.56
C THR A 28 43.59 4.91 33.39
N ALA A 29 43.64 4.42 32.15
CA ALA A 29 44.21 3.12 31.80
C ALA A 29 45.24 3.26 30.66
N CYS A 30 46.52 3.39 31.01
CA CYS A 30 47.60 3.51 30.03
C CYS A 30 47.95 2.13 29.46
N TRP A 31 47.85 1.95 28.15
CA TRP A 31 48.16 0.68 27.48
C TRP A 31 49.67 0.42 27.47
N ARG A 32 50.12 -0.55 28.27
CA ARG A 32 51.45 -1.18 28.16
C ARG A 32 51.38 -2.37 27.19
N PRO A 33 52.19 -2.42 26.13
CA PRO A 33 52.34 -3.64 25.33
C PRO A 33 53.11 -4.69 26.16
N VAL A 34 52.50 -5.85 26.38
CA VAL A 34 53.18 -7.01 26.96
C VAL A 34 53.86 -7.78 25.83
N LEU A 35 55.19 -7.84 25.84
CA LEU A 35 55.97 -8.71 24.97
C LEU A 35 55.91 -10.15 25.51
N THR A 36 54.98 -10.95 25.03
CA THR A 36 54.91 -12.38 25.35
C THR A 36 56.02 -13.15 24.64
N THR A 37 57.03 -13.58 25.42
CA THR A 37 58.01 -14.57 24.99
C THR A 37 57.34 -15.92 24.74
N TRP A 38 57.59 -16.52 23.58
CA TRP A 38 56.95 -17.76 23.14
C TRP A 38 57.80 -18.98 23.55
N GLU A 39 57.56 -19.51 24.75
CA GLU A 39 58.13 -20.81 25.13
C GLU A 39 57.45 -21.94 24.35
N VAL A 40 58.20 -22.58 23.43
CA VAL A 40 57.73 -23.78 22.72
C VAL A 40 57.78 -24.98 23.66
N ARG A 41 56.77 -25.09 24.54
CA ARG A 41 56.56 -26.28 25.35
C ARG A 41 56.17 -27.43 24.42
N ALA A 42 57.11 -28.34 24.14
CA ALA A 42 56.87 -29.51 23.32
C ALA A 42 55.69 -30.32 23.88
N MET A 43 54.58 -30.36 23.13
CA MET A 43 53.47 -31.23 23.44
C MET A 43 53.90 -32.67 23.17
N ALA A 44 53.82 -33.52 24.20
CA ALA A 44 53.90 -34.95 23.99
C ALA A 44 52.79 -35.38 23.02
N ALA A 45 53.07 -36.37 22.17
CA ALA A 45 52.10 -36.91 21.24
C ALA A 45 51.02 -37.69 22.01
N ASP A 46 49.99 -36.97 22.46
CA ASP A 46 48.86 -37.55 23.17
C ASP A 46 48.14 -38.56 22.25
N SER A 47 47.82 -39.73 22.79
CA SER A 47 47.38 -40.86 21.99
C SER A 47 45.98 -40.60 21.43
N MET A 48 45.92 -40.36 20.11
CA MET A 48 44.67 -40.10 19.36
C MET A 48 43.77 -41.34 19.36
N THR A 49 43.11 -41.59 20.48
CA THR A 49 42.05 -42.60 20.60
C THR A 49 40.87 -42.16 19.73
N PRO A 50 40.34 -43.02 18.84
CA PRO A 50 39.19 -42.68 18.02
C PRO A 50 37.97 -42.55 18.94
N GLN A 51 37.57 -41.30 19.20
CA GLN A 51 36.37 -41.02 19.98
C GLN A 51 35.18 -41.71 19.32
N PRO A 52 34.45 -42.61 20.03
CA PRO A 52 33.33 -43.30 19.43
C PRO A 52 32.30 -42.26 19.00
N HIS A 53 31.86 -42.32 17.74
CA HIS A 53 30.89 -41.37 17.20
C HIS A 53 29.61 -41.44 18.04
N ALA A 54 29.45 -40.48 18.97
CA ALA A 54 28.38 -40.49 19.95
C ALA A 54 27.05 -40.50 19.19
N ASN A 55 26.36 -41.65 19.25
CA ASN A 55 25.21 -41.95 18.40
C ASN A 55 24.09 -40.97 18.77
N ARG A 56 23.98 -39.88 17.99
CA ARG A 56 23.40 -38.60 18.43
C ARG A 56 21.88 -38.67 18.42
N ARG A 57 21.34 -39.40 19.39
CA ARG A 57 19.89 -39.61 19.61
C ARG A 57 19.18 -38.27 19.52
N VAL A 58 18.43 -38.08 18.44
CA VAL A 58 17.69 -36.84 18.19
C VAL A 58 16.66 -36.71 19.30
N SER A 59 16.80 -35.68 20.14
CA SER A 59 15.92 -35.46 21.28
C SER A 59 14.46 -35.41 20.84
N LEU A 60 13.55 -36.01 21.63
CA LEU A 60 12.12 -36.03 21.31
C LEU A 60 11.55 -34.62 21.03
N ALA A 61 12.05 -33.60 21.74
CA ALA A 61 11.72 -32.20 21.50
C ALA A 61 12.09 -31.68 20.10
N ILE A 62 13.20 -32.16 19.50
CA ILE A 62 13.60 -31.80 18.13
C ILE A 62 12.68 -32.49 17.12
N LEU A 63 12.31 -33.75 17.34
CA LEU A 63 11.33 -34.44 16.49
C LEU A 63 9.95 -33.80 16.57
N LEU A 64 9.51 -33.41 17.78
CA LEU A 64 8.26 -32.68 18.00
C LEU A 64 8.29 -31.32 17.30
N ALA A 65 9.34 -30.52 17.47
CA ALA A 65 9.50 -29.24 16.79
C ALA A 65 9.51 -29.39 15.26
N ALA A 66 10.23 -30.38 14.72
CA ALA A 66 10.24 -30.67 13.29
C ALA A 66 8.85 -31.08 12.78
N SER A 67 8.12 -31.92 13.51
CA SER A 67 6.74 -32.30 13.13
C SER A 67 5.77 -31.13 13.17
N LEU A 68 5.89 -30.22 14.16
CA LEU A 68 5.09 -29.00 14.25
C LEU A 68 5.41 -28.03 13.09
N MET A 69 6.68 -27.88 12.73
CA MET A 69 7.08 -27.05 11.58
C MET A 69 6.62 -27.64 10.24
N LEU A 70 6.70 -28.96 10.06
CA LEU A 70 6.21 -29.64 8.87
C LEU A 70 4.68 -29.60 8.77
N ALA A 71 3.96 -29.81 9.88
CA ALA A 71 2.51 -29.66 9.94
C ALA A 71 2.07 -28.22 9.66
N GLY A 72 2.78 -27.22 10.22
CA GLY A 72 2.56 -25.81 9.92
C GLY A 72 2.80 -25.45 8.46
N ALA A 73 3.86 -25.98 7.84
CA ALA A 73 4.12 -25.79 6.41
C ALA A 73 3.04 -26.45 5.53
N GLY A 74 2.64 -27.69 5.84
CA GLY A 74 1.55 -28.37 5.15
C GLY A 74 0.21 -27.65 5.28
N ALA A 75 -0.15 -27.20 6.49
CA ALA A 75 -1.34 -26.41 6.73
C ALA A 75 -1.28 -25.05 6.00
N SER A 76 -0.12 -24.40 5.96
CA SER A 76 0.06 -23.13 5.22
C SER A 76 -0.07 -23.29 3.70
N LEU A 77 0.28 -24.46 3.14
CA LEU A 77 0.05 -24.76 1.73
C LEU A 77 -1.41 -25.09 1.45
N TRP A 78 -2.08 -25.82 2.35
CA TRP A 78 -3.48 -26.23 2.22
C TRP A 78 -4.48 -25.08 2.43
N LEU A 79 -4.21 -24.18 3.39
CA LEU A 79 -5.04 -23.01 3.70
C LEU A 79 -4.73 -21.79 2.80
N LYS A 80 -3.90 -21.95 1.76
CA LYS A 80 -3.59 -20.86 0.83
C LYS A 80 -4.78 -20.63 -0.12
N PRO A 81 -5.42 -19.45 -0.13
CA PRO A 81 -6.51 -19.18 -1.06
C PRO A 81 -6.00 -19.15 -2.51
N THR A 82 -6.78 -19.75 -3.41
CA THR A 82 -6.42 -19.98 -4.82
C THR A 82 -7.53 -19.65 -5.80
N LYS A 83 -8.79 -19.60 -5.37
CA LYS A 83 -9.94 -19.22 -6.21
C LYS A 83 -10.16 -17.71 -6.17
N MET A 84 -10.30 -17.04 -7.31
CA MET A 84 -10.71 -15.63 -7.34
C MET A 84 -12.23 -15.54 -7.24
N LEU A 85 -12.75 -14.84 -6.23
CA LEU A 85 -14.20 -14.64 -6.04
C LEU A 85 -14.80 -13.73 -7.12
N ALA A 86 -13.97 -12.95 -7.81
CA ALA A 86 -14.36 -12.22 -9.02
C ALA A 86 -14.79 -13.13 -10.18
N ASP A 87 -14.31 -14.38 -10.21
CA ASP A 87 -14.50 -15.31 -11.33
C ASP A 87 -15.73 -16.20 -11.11
N GLU A 88 -16.23 -16.26 -9.87
CA GLU A 88 -17.52 -16.87 -9.48
C GLU A 88 -18.71 -15.89 -9.73
N LYS A 89 -18.48 -14.77 -10.45
CA LYS A 89 -19.41 -13.65 -10.67
C LYS A 89 -19.46 -13.21 -12.14
N PRO A 90 -20.47 -12.43 -12.56
CA PRO A 90 -20.43 -11.71 -13.82
C PRO A 90 -19.13 -10.88 -13.95
N PRO A 91 -18.46 -10.88 -15.12
CA PRO A 91 -17.30 -10.04 -15.37
C PRO A 91 -17.62 -8.57 -15.10
N LEU A 92 -16.75 -7.90 -14.35
CA LEU A 92 -16.78 -6.46 -14.18
C LEU A 92 -16.00 -5.83 -15.33
N VAL A 93 -16.54 -4.79 -15.97
CA VAL A 93 -15.83 -3.99 -16.98
C VAL A 93 -16.15 -2.53 -16.71
N LEU A 94 -15.27 -1.82 -16.02
CA LEU A 94 -15.52 -0.45 -15.54
C LEU A 94 -15.94 0.50 -16.67
N HIS A 95 -15.33 0.37 -17.85
CA HIS A 95 -15.71 1.15 -19.03
C HIS A 95 -17.17 0.96 -19.49
N THR A 96 -17.79 -0.19 -19.22
CA THR A 96 -19.15 -0.56 -19.64
C THR A 96 -20.16 -0.51 -18.49
N ASP A 97 -19.79 -0.96 -17.29
CA ASP A 97 -20.62 -0.91 -16.08
C ASP A 97 -20.90 0.55 -15.67
N VAL A 98 -19.90 1.43 -15.77
CA VAL A 98 -20.03 2.84 -15.38
C VAL A 98 -20.61 3.64 -16.56
N PRO A 99 -21.78 4.29 -16.41
CA PRO A 99 -22.41 5.03 -17.51
C PRO A 99 -21.66 6.32 -17.85
N GLU A 100 -21.62 6.67 -19.13
CA GLU A 100 -21.05 7.95 -19.61
C GLU A 100 -22.03 9.12 -19.48
N THR A 101 -23.33 8.83 -19.30
CA THR A 101 -24.39 9.81 -19.06
C THR A 101 -25.40 9.26 -18.06
N PHE A 102 -25.71 10.01 -17.01
CA PHE A 102 -26.70 9.61 -15.99
C PHE A 102 -27.28 10.83 -15.25
N GLY A 103 -28.60 10.87 -15.09
CA GLY A 103 -29.27 12.02 -14.45
C GLY A 103 -28.98 13.33 -15.19
N ASP A 104 -28.36 14.28 -14.48
CA ASP A 104 -27.90 15.57 -14.99
C ASP A 104 -26.44 15.53 -15.52
N TRP A 105 -25.75 14.39 -15.35
CA TRP A 105 -24.32 14.24 -15.60
C TRP A 105 -23.99 13.61 -16.96
N LYS A 106 -22.92 14.08 -17.59
CA LYS A 106 -22.30 13.50 -18.78
C LYS A 106 -20.77 13.61 -18.72
N VAL A 107 -20.03 12.72 -19.38
CA VAL A 107 -18.57 12.86 -19.53
C VAL A 107 -18.24 14.19 -20.23
N ASP A 108 -17.30 14.95 -19.65
CA ASP A 108 -16.82 16.21 -20.22
C ASP A 108 -15.77 15.95 -21.29
N SER A 109 -16.24 15.69 -22.51
CA SER A 109 -15.38 15.48 -23.70
C SER A 109 -14.52 16.70 -24.10
N SER A 110 -14.66 17.87 -23.44
CA SER A 110 -13.74 19.00 -23.65
C SER A 110 -12.41 18.85 -22.91
N LEU A 111 -12.34 17.95 -21.93
CA LEU A 111 -11.14 17.69 -21.14
C LEU A 111 -10.42 16.45 -21.66
N ILE A 112 -9.24 16.65 -22.24
CA ILE A 112 -8.34 15.55 -22.63
C ILE A 112 -7.83 14.86 -21.35
N PRO A 113 -8.03 13.53 -21.17
CA PRO A 113 -7.47 12.82 -20.02
C PRO A 113 -5.94 12.91 -20.00
N VAL A 114 -5.38 13.38 -18.88
CA VAL A 114 -3.93 13.36 -18.67
C VAL A 114 -3.52 11.92 -18.39
N LEU A 115 -2.99 11.24 -19.42
CA LEU A 115 -2.45 9.90 -19.29
C LEU A 115 -1.19 9.92 -18.40
N PRO A 116 -1.00 8.91 -17.53
CA PRO A 116 0.25 8.75 -16.78
C PRO A 116 1.46 8.55 -17.72
N ASP A 117 2.66 8.84 -17.19
CA ASP A 117 3.90 8.36 -17.80
C ASP A 117 3.89 6.83 -17.92
N PRO A 118 4.45 6.21 -19.00
CA PRO A 118 4.46 4.76 -19.15
C PRO A 118 5.03 4.00 -17.94
N THR A 119 6.08 4.53 -17.30
CA THR A 119 6.69 3.94 -16.09
C THR A 119 5.80 4.04 -14.84
N VAL A 120 4.71 4.82 -14.91
CA VAL A 120 3.63 4.85 -13.92
C VAL A 120 2.50 3.93 -14.35
N GLN A 121 2.15 3.90 -15.64
CA GLN A 121 1.13 2.99 -16.17
C GLN A 121 1.50 1.52 -15.96
N ASP A 122 2.74 1.10 -16.25
CA ASP A 122 3.26 -0.25 -15.97
C ASP A 122 3.06 -0.67 -14.51
N LYS A 123 3.14 0.29 -13.57
CA LYS A 123 2.93 0.06 -12.13
C LYS A 123 1.45 0.00 -11.77
N LEU A 124 0.59 0.77 -12.43
CA LEU A 124 -0.85 0.68 -12.27
C LEU A 124 -1.35 -0.68 -12.77
N ASP A 125 -0.93 -1.10 -13.97
CA ASP A 125 -1.34 -2.36 -14.59
C ASP A 125 -0.81 -3.59 -13.83
N ALA A 126 0.31 -3.46 -13.11
CA ALA A 126 0.81 -4.48 -12.19
C ALA A 126 0.08 -4.54 -10.82
N LEU A 127 -0.68 -3.50 -10.46
CA LEU A 127 -1.37 -3.38 -9.16
C LEU A 127 -2.91 -3.49 -9.27
N TYR A 128 -3.47 -3.20 -10.44
CA TYR A 128 -4.90 -3.13 -10.73
C TYR A 128 -5.24 -3.97 -11.96
N SER A 129 -6.43 -4.58 -11.95
CA SER A 129 -6.99 -5.33 -13.08
C SER A 129 -7.69 -4.44 -14.11
N GLU A 130 -8.19 -3.28 -13.68
CA GLU A 130 -8.72 -2.23 -14.54
C GLU A 130 -8.68 -0.90 -13.78
N THR A 131 -8.48 0.22 -14.47
CA THR A 131 -8.62 1.57 -13.89
C THR A 131 -9.44 2.45 -14.82
N LEU A 132 -10.40 3.19 -14.26
CA LEU A 132 -11.23 4.15 -15.00
C LEU A 132 -10.98 5.55 -14.47
N ASN A 133 -10.75 6.51 -15.37
CA ASN A 133 -10.71 7.94 -15.05
C ASN A 133 -11.63 8.69 -16.02
N ARG A 134 -12.68 9.33 -15.50
CA ARG A 134 -13.65 10.12 -16.28
C ARG A 134 -13.99 11.41 -15.51
N THR A 135 -13.90 12.56 -16.16
CA THR A 135 -14.50 13.79 -15.63
C THR A 135 -15.93 13.92 -16.16
N TYR A 136 -16.86 14.21 -15.27
CA TYR A 136 -18.26 14.49 -15.58
C TYR A 136 -18.56 15.96 -15.37
N ILE A 137 -19.45 16.50 -16.20
CA ILE A 137 -20.03 17.84 -16.12
C ILE A 137 -21.56 17.73 -16.15
N ASN A 138 -22.25 18.66 -15.46
CA ASN A 138 -23.71 18.72 -15.46
C ASN A 138 -24.27 20.01 -16.08
N SER A 139 -25.59 20.18 -16.12
CA SER A 139 -26.23 21.37 -16.72
C SER A 139 -25.85 22.71 -16.09
N ARG A 140 -25.36 22.73 -14.85
CA ARG A 140 -24.86 23.94 -14.15
C ARG A 140 -23.37 24.20 -14.38
N GLY A 141 -22.67 23.31 -15.10
CA GLY A 141 -21.22 23.39 -15.30
C GLY A 141 -20.39 22.88 -14.10
N GLU A 142 -21.02 22.34 -13.05
CA GLU A 142 -20.28 21.73 -11.93
C GLU A 142 -19.53 20.48 -12.45
N ARG A 143 -18.25 20.31 -12.06
CA ARG A 143 -17.38 19.22 -12.54
C ARG A 143 -16.94 18.28 -11.43
N ILE A 144 -17.08 16.97 -11.69
CA ILE A 144 -16.58 15.89 -10.83
C ILE A 144 -15.63 14.99 -11.60
N MET A 145 -14.39 14.83 -11.12
CA MET A 145 -13.48 13.79 -11.58
C MET A 145 -13.76 12.49 -10.80
N LEU A 146 -14.17 11.45 -11.51
CA LEU A 146 -14.30 10.08 -11.00
C LEU A 146 -13.06 9.27 -11.37
N SER A 147 -12.43 8.68 -10.36
CA SER A 147 -11.36 7.68 -10.52
C SER A 147 -11.75 6.40 -9.82
N ILE A 148 -11.62 5.27 -10.52
CA ILE A 148 -11.86 3.93 -10.01
C ILE A 148 -10.61 3.10 -10.28
N ALA A 149 -10.16 2.35 -9.28
CA ALA A 149 -9.08 1.39 -9.43
C ALA A 149 -9.53 0.03 -8.88
N TYR A 150 -9.67 -0.96 -9.77
CA TYR A 150 -10.20 -2.29 -9.47
C TYR A 150 -9.08 -3.32 -9.40
N GLY A 151 -9.13 -4.22 -8.41
CA GLY A 151 -8.22 -5.38 -8.33
C GLY A 151 -8.97 -6.67 -8.07
N ARG A 152 -8.89 -7.63 -9.01
CA ARG A 152 -9.44 -9.00 -8.86
C ARG A 152 -8.79 -9.82 -7.75
N ASN A 153 -7.64 -9.37 -7.23
CA ASN A 153 -6.84 -10.09 -6.24
C ASN A 153 -6.39 -9.16 -5.11
N GLN A 154 -7.03 -9.27 -3.94
CA GLN A 154 -6.70 -8.50 -2.74
C GLN A 154 -5.75 -9.23 -1.75
N ASN A 155 -5.08 -10.32 -2.16
CA ASN A 155 -4.15 -11.03 -1.26
C ASN A 155 -2.92 -10.19 -0.89
N SER A 156 -2.45 -9.35 -1.81
CA SER A 156 -1.52 -8.26 -1.51
C SER A 156 -2.30 -7.02 -1.07
N GLU A 157 -1.77 -6.26 -0.11
CA GLU A 157 -2.35 -4.97 0.30
C GLU A 157 -2.22 -3.86 -0.79
N SER A 158 -1.87 -4.22 -2.03
CA SER A 158 -1.59 -3.33 -3.17
C SER A 158 -2.69 -2.30 -3.42
N THR A 159 -3.92 -2.76 -3.65
CA THR A 159 -5.11 -1.93 -3.89
C THR A 159 -5.46 -1.07 -2.66
N ALA A 160 -5.13 -1.55 -1.46
CA ALA A 160 -5.44 -0.90 -0.19
C ALA A 160 -4.35 0.07 0.31
N ALA A 161 -3.14 0.01 -0.26
CA ALA A 161 -1.99 0.82 0.12
C ALA A 161 -2.02 2.21 -0.51
N HIS A 162 -2.55 2.34 -1.74
CA HIS A 162 -2.74 3.62 -2.43
C HIS A 162 -3.94 4.40 -1.88
N ARG A 163 -3.86 4.81 -0.62
CA ARG A 163 -4.83 5.74 -0.06
C ARG A 163 -4.53 7.16 -0.57
N PRO A 164 -5.55 7.96 -0.96
CA PRO A 164 -5.35 9.30 -1.44
C PRO A 164 -4.51 10.19 -0.52
N GLU A 165 -4.65 10.10 0.82
CA GLU A 165 -3.89 10.96 1.74
C GLU A 165 -2.35 10.90 1.54
N PHE A 166 -1.79 9.73 1.24
CA PHE A 166 -0.35 9.59 1.01
C PHE A 166 0.07 10.06 -0.39
N CYS A 167 -0.76 9.77 -1.40
CA CYS A 167 -0.47 10.13 -2.79
C CYS A 167 -0.51 11.65 -3.00
N TYR A 168 -1.50 12.32 -2.41
CA TYR A 168 -1.63 13.77 -2.48
C TYR A 168 -0.50 14.51 -1.76
N VAL A 169 -0.08 14.04 -0.57
CA VAL A 169 1.10 14.60 0.13
C VAL A 169 2.38 14.38 -0.67
N ALA A 170 2.57 13.20 -1.28
CA ALA A 170 3.71 12.93 -2.17
C ALA A 170 3.69 13.79 -3.47
N GLN A 171 2.52 14.27 -3.89
CA GLN A 171 2.33 15.21 -5.00
C GLN A 171 2.39 16.69 -4.57
N GLY A 172 2.74 16.98 -3.31
CA GLY A 172 2.92 18.35 -2.80
C GLY A 172 1.67 19.03 -2.24
N TYR A 173 0.54 18.31 -2.12
CA TYR A 173 -0.68 18.86 -1.51
C TYR A 173 -0.63 18.79 0.02
N ALA A 174 -1.00 19.89 0.68
CA ALA A 174 -1.29 19.90 2.11
C ALA A 174 -2.73 19.41 2.36
N ILE A 175 -2.92 18.47 3.28
CA ILE A 175 -4.26 18.03 3.69
C ILE A 175 -4.77 18.97 4.79
N ARG A 176 -5.88 19.66 4.54
CA ARG A 176 -6.48 20.67 5.44
C ARG A 176 -7.60 20.13 6.32
N GLY A 177 -8.35 19.17 5.79
CA GLY A 177 -9.37 18.42 6.52
C GLY A 177 -9.28 16.94 6.18
N PHE A 178 -9.60 16.07 7.14
CA PHE A 178 -9.68 14.63 6.97
C PHE A 178 -10.69 14.06 7.97
N GLY A 179 -11.62 13.21 7.52
CA GLY A 179 -12.62 12.60 8.39
C GLY A 179 -13.30 11.37 7.77
N LYS A 180 -13.85 10.51 8.63
CA LYS A 180 -14.83 9.49 8.23
C LYS A 180 -16.21 10.13 8.22
N ASP A 181 -17.01 9.80 7.21
CA ASP A 181 -18.35 10.34 7.01
C ASP A 181 -19.29 9.28 6.40
N GLN A 182 -20.57 9.59 6.22
CA GLN A 182 -21.54 8.69 5.62
C GLN A 182 -22.44 9.40 4.60
N VAL A 183 -22.52 8.84 3.39
CA VAL A 183 -23.43 9.31 2.34
C VAL A 183 -24.70 8.46 2.40
N THR A 184 -25.85 9.11 2.54
CA THR A 184 -27.15 8.43 2.54
C THR A 184 -27.54 8.07 1.10
N LEU A 185 -27.63 6.77 0.81
CA LEU A 185 -28.14 6.23 -0.44
C LEU A 185 -29.60 5.74 -0.23
N PRO A 186 -30.37 5.43 -1.29
CA PRO A 186 -31.78 5.09 -1.17
C PRO A 186 -32.07 3.78 -0.40
N ALA A 187 -31.08 2.89 -0.28
CA ALA A 187 -31.21 1.60 0.42
C ALA A 187 -30.39 1.52 1.72
N HIS A 188 -29.22 2.15 1.77
CA HIS A 188 -28.22 2.00 2.83
C HIS A 188 -27.37 3.28 3.00
N GLY A 189 -26.46 3.30 3.97
CA GLY A 189 -25.55 4.42 4.20
C GLY A 189 -24.10 4.07 3.85
N LEU A 190 -23.60 4.61 2.74
CA LEU A 190 -22.24 4.41 2.25
C LEU A 190 -21.22 5.08 3.18
N LYS A 191 -20.33 4.29 3.78
CA LYS A 191 -19.23 4.79 4.62
C LYS A 191 -18.09 5.31 3.75
N VAL A 192 -17.78 6.60 3.88
CA VAL A 192 -16.75 7.29 3.09
C VAL A 192 -15.65 7.89 3.97
N VAL A 193 -14.55 8.25 3.33
CA VAL A 193 -13.54 9.17 3.87
C VAL A 193 -13.62 10.46 3.05
N ARG A 194 -13.70 11.60 3.72
CA ARG A 194 -13.67 12.94 3.11
C ARG A 194 -12.38 13.63 3.52
N LEU A 195 -11.71 14.28 2.56
CA LEU A 195 -10.51 15.07 2.82
C LEU A 195 -10.38 16.25 1.86
N GLU A 196 -9.75 17.31 2.33
CA GLU A 196 -9.51 18.53 1.56
C GLU A 196 -8.01 18.63 1.26
N ALA A 197 -7.63 18.56 -0.01
CA ALA A 197 -6.25 18.70 -0.46
C ALA A 197 -6.02 20.09 -1.05
N GLN A 198 -4.97 20.79 -0.62
CA GLN A 198 -4.59 22.11 -1.12
C GLN A 198 -3.18 22.09 -1.73
N ALA A 199 -3.04 22.55 -2.97
CA ALA A 199 -1.76 22.91 -3.59
C ALA A 199 -1.85 24.35 -4.10
N ASP A 200 -1.01 25.24 -3.57
CA ASP A 200 -1.04 26.69 -3.81
C ASP A 200 -2.45 27.30 -3.69
N ARG A 201 -3.05 27.66 -4.83
CA ARG A 201 -4.40 28.25 -4.98
C ARG A 201 -5.47 27.22 -5.39
N ARG A 202 -5.09 25.96 -5.66
CA ARG A 202 -6.02 24.87 -5.97
C ARG A 202 -6.42 24.17 -4.67
N ILE A 203 -7.71 24.25 -4.33
CA ILE A 203 -8.33 23.44 -3.27
C ILE A 203 -9.15 22.36 -3.98
N GLU A 204 -8.94 21.10 -3.61
CA GLU A 204 -9.65 19.95 -4.15
C GLU A 204 -10.31 19.16 -2.99
N PRO A 205 -11.63 19.33 -2.79
CA PRO A 205 -12.40 18.42 -1.95
C PRO A 205 -12.42 17.03 -2.57
N ILE A 206 -12.21 16.00 -1.76
CA ILE A 206 -12.11 14.60 -2.20
C ILE A 206 -13.00 13.74 -1.29
N THR A 207 -13.85 12.91 -1.89
CA THR A 207 -14.52 11.81 -1.20
C THR A 207 -14.00 10.49 -1.77
N TYR A 208 -13.62 9.55 -0.92
CA TYR A 208 -13.24 8.21 -1.35
C TYR A 208 -13.82 7.12 -0.45
N TRP A 209 -13.97 5.92 -1.00
CA TRP A 209 -14.30 4.71 -0.25
C TRP A 209 -13.65 3.49 -0.89
N VAL A 210 -13.57 2.40 -0.14
CA VAL A 210 -13.03 1.12 -0.60
C VAL A 210 -14.05 0.03 -0.40
N THR A 211 -14.41 -0.68 -1.47
CA THR A 211 -15.19 -1.92 -1.37
C THR A 211 -14.26 -3.12 -1.29
N LEU A 212 -14.66 -4.12 -0.49
CA LEU A 212 -14.06 -5.45 -0.46
C LEU A 212 -15.18 -6.44 -0.76
N ASN A 213 -15.09 -7.19 -1.86
CA ASN A 213 -16.18 -7.98 -2.42
C ASN A 213 -17.45 -7.16 -2.70
N GLU A 214 -18.34 -7.04 -1.71
CA GLU A 214 -19.64 -6.34 -1.76
C GLU A 214 -19.90 -5.51 -0.50
N GLU A 215 -18.85 -5.14 0.23
CA GLU A 215 -18.93 -4.33 1.44
C GLU A 215 -18.10 -3.05 1.33
N ALA A 216 -18.72 -1.88 1.49
CA ALA A 216 -18.02 -0.62 1.68
C ALA A 216 -17.37 -0.57 3.08
N SER A 217 -16.04 -0.58 3.15
CA SER A 217 -15.29 -0.72 4.40
C SER A 217 -14.23 0.37 4.58
N THR A 218 -14.23 1.03 5.73
CA THR A 218 -13.10 1.87 6.13
C THR A 218 -11.94 0.98 6.61
N PRO A 219 -10.66 1.33 6.39
CA PRO A 219 -9.53 0.56 6.90
C PRO A 219 -9.61 0.30 8.42
N GLY A 220 -9.38 -0.95 8.83
CA GLY A 220 -9.49 -1.39 10.24
C GLY A 220 -9.33 -2.91 10.42
N ILE A 221 -9.41 -3.36 11.67
CA ILE A 221 -9.25 -4.77 12.08
C ILE A 221 -10.35 -5.65 11.47
N ASP A 222 -11.61 -5.16 11.46
CA ASP A 222 -12.76 -5.93 10.98
C ASP A 222 -12.61 -6.37 9.51
N ARG A 223 -11.97 -5.53 8.68
CA ARG A 223 -11.66 -5.85 7.28
C ARG A 223 -10.69 -7.03 7.19
N LYS A 224 -9.66 -7.05 8.03
CA LYS A 224 -8.68 -8.15 8.08
C LYS A 224 -9.32 -9.45 8.59
N LEU A 225 -10.22 -9.38 9.57
CA LEU A 225 -10.95 -10.56 10.05
C LEU A 225 -11.84 -11.18 8.97
N ARG A 226 -12.50 -10.35 8.14
CA ARG A 226 -13.30 -10.85 7.00
C ARG A 226 -12.44 -11.36 5.85
N GLN A 227 -11.34 -10.69 5.52
CA GLN A 227 -10.34 -11.17 4.56
C GLN A 227 -9.76 -12.54 4.98
N LEU A 228 -9.45 -12.74 6.26
CA LEU A 228 -9.05 -14.03 6.82
C LEU A 228 -10.16 -15.08 6.69
N ARG A 229 -11.43 -14.72 6.95
CA ARG A 229 -12.57 -15.64 6.81
C ARG A 229 -12.73 -16.15 5.37
N TYR A 230 -12.67 -15.27 4.37
CA TYR A 230 -12.70 -15.67 2.95
C TYR A 230 -11.44 -16.47 2.55
N GLY A 231 -10.26 -16.08 3.03
CA GLY A 231 -9.01 -16.80 2.79
C GLY A 231 -9.03 -18.23 3.31
N LEU A 232 -9.57 -18.46 4.51
CA LEU A 232 -9.79 -19.79 5.10
C LEU A 232 -10.85 -20.63 4.37
N GLN A 233 -11.71 -20.00 3.55
CA GLN A 233 -12.63 -20.67 2.63
C GLN A 233 -11.99 -20.96 1.26
N GLY A 234 -10.71 -20.62 1.07
CA GLY A 234 -9.97 -20.80 -0.19
C GLY A 234 -10.14 -19.67 -1.21
N PHE A 235 -10.88 -18.61 -0.86
CA PHE A 235 -11.23 -17.51 -1.75
C PHE A 235 -10.31 -16.29 -1.60
N ILE A 236 -9.99 -15.71 -2.76
CA ILE A 236 -9.35 -14.42 -2.94
C ILE A 236 -10.46 -13.43 -3.28
N VAL A 237 -10.75 -12.49 -2.39
CA VAL A 237 -11.74 -11.42 -2.67
C VAL A 237 -11.17 -10.39 -3.63
N ASP A 238 -12.05 -9.76 -4.39
CA ASP A 238 -11.79 -8.55 -5.18
C ASP A 238 -12.11 -7.29 -4.38
N GLY A 239 -11.83 -6.12 -4.96
CA GLY A 239 -12.11 -4.84 -4.34
C GLY A 239 -11.82 -3.64 -5.25
N MET A 240 -12.46 -2.51 -4.97
CA MET A 240 -12.28 -1.25 -5.68
C MET A 240 -11.95 -0.10 -4.73
N LEU A 241 -11.03 0.76 -5.15
CA LEU A 241 -10.92 2.12 -4.63
C LEU A 241 -11.75 3.03 -5.52
N MET A 242 -12.79 3.64 -4.94
CA MET A 242 -13.60 4.69 -5.56
C MET A 242 -13.14 6.04 -5.03
N ARG A 243 -12.76 6.97 -5.91
CA ARG A 243 -12.43 8.37 -5.57
C ARG A 243 -13.24 9.31 -6.46
N ILE A 244 -13.87 10.31 -5.84
CA ILE A 244 -14.37 11.49 -6.54
C ILE A 244 -13.72 12.75 -5.99
N SER A 245 -13.47 13.72 -6.86
CA SER A 245 -13.09 15.08 -6.47
C SER A 245 -13.79 16.13 -7.33
N SER A 246 -14.01 17.30 -6.74
CA SER A 246 -14.58 18.45 -7.44
C SER A 246 -13.46 19.29 -8.06
N LEU A 247 -13.57 19.52 -9.37
CA LEU A 247 -12.67 20.44 -10.07
C LEU A 247 -13.20 21.86 -9.86
N ALA A 248 -12.68 22.52 -8.82
CA ALA A 248 -13.15 23.83 -8.36
C ALA A 248 -12.75 24.97 -9.32
N ASP A 249 -13.51 25.11 -10.41
CA ASP A 249 -13.52 26.30 -11.28
C ASP A 249 -14.14 27.51 -10.54
N ALA A 250 -13.33 28.11 -9.66
CA ALA A 250 -13.51 29.37 -8.94
C ALA A 250 -14.51 29.42 -7.74
N LEU A 251 -14.19 30.33 -6.80
CA LEU A 251 -15.10 30.95 -5.82
C LEU A 251 -15.76 30.06 -4.74
N ALA A 252 -15.00 29.16 -4.10
CA ALA A 252 -15.26 28.85 -2.69
C ALA A 252 -14.85 30.06 -1.81
N PRO A 253 -15.70 30.61 -0.94
CA PRO A 253 -15.31 31.71 -0.06
C PRO A 253 -14.25 31.28 0.96
N SER A 254 -13.09 31.96 0.96
CA SER A 254 -11.95 31.67 1.83
C SER A 254 -12.34 31.74 3.32
N GLY A 255 -12.56 30.58 3.95
CA GLY A 255 -12.92 30.46 5.37
C GLY A 255 -14.05 29.48 5.68
N GLY A 256 -14.81 29.01 4.67
CA GLY A 256 -15.81 27.95 4.85
C GLY A 256 -15.19 26.55 4.93
N LYS A 257 -15.93 25.59 5.50
CA LYS A 257 -15.66 24.15 5.25
C LYS A 257 -16.05 23.85 3.79
N PRO A 258 -15.33 22.94 3.09
CA PRO A 258 -15.74 22.49 1.76
C PRO A 258 -17.10 21.80 1.80
N ASP A 259 -17.97 22.14 0.84
CA ASP A 259 -19.29 21.54 0.70
C ASP A 259 -19.21 20.24 -0.12
N TYR A 260 -19.67 19.14 0.48
CA TYR A 260 -19.72 17.82 -0.13
C TYR A 260 -21.12 17.47 -0.69
N HIS A 261 -22.12 18.35 -0.63
CA HIS A 261 -23.44 18.11 -1.24
C HIS A 261 -23.39 17.94 -2.77
N LEU A 262 -22.35 18.42 -3.45
CA LEU A 262 -22.11 18.06 -4.86
C LEU A 262 -21.69 16.59 -5.01
N HIS A 263 -20.79 16.12 -4.13
CA HIS A 263 -20.30 14.75 -4.11
C HIS A 263 -21.42 13.77 -3.77
N ASP A 264 -22.27 14.09 -2.79
CA ASP A 264 -23.35 13.20 -2.34
C ASP A 264 -24.42 13.02 -3.43
N ARG A 265 -24.79 14.12 -4.11
CA ARG A 265 -25.68 14.06 -5.29
C ARG A 265 -25.07 13.19 -6.39
N PHE A 266 -23.80 13.40 -6.73
CA PHE A 266 -23.10 12.61 -7.76
C PHE A 266 -23.08 11.11 -7.42
N ILE A 267 -22.79 10.74 -6.16
CA ILE A 267 -22.77 9.33 -5.72
C ILE A 267 -24.16 8.70 -5.84
N ALA A 268 -25.21 9.39 -5.37
CA ALA A 268 -26.58 8.88 -5.41
C ALA A 268 -27.14 8.79 -6.86
N ASP A 269 -26.85 9.78 -7.71
CA ASP A 269 -27.20 9.76 -9.13
C ASP A 269 -26.50 8.60 -9.87
N LEU A 270 -25.21 8.37 -9.57
CA LEU A 270 -24.42 7.30 -10.17
C LEU A 270 -24.92 5.92 -9.72
N GLU A 271 -25.06 5.69 -8.41
CA GLU A 271 -25.56 4.42 -7.86
C GLU A 271 -26.94 4.04 -8.44
N LYS A 272 -27.83 5.02 -8.55
CA LYS A 272 -29.15 4.87 -9.17
C LYS A 272 -29.09 4.45 -10.65
N ALA A 273 -28.04 4.83 -11.37
CA ALA A 273 -27.84 4.54 -12.79
C ALA A 273 -27.04 3.24 -13.06
N MET A 274 -26.18 2.79 -12.14
CA MET A 274 -25.43 1.54 -12.29
C MET A 274 -26.35 0.31 -12.42
N PRO A 275 -25.93 -0.76 -13.12
CA PRO A 275 -26.64 -2.04 -13.14
C PRO A 275 -26.87 -2.60 -11.73
N THR A 276 -28.08 -3.07 -11.42
CA THR A 276 -28.44 -3.55 -10.07
C THR A 276 -27.56 -4.69 -9.56
N GLY A 277 -27.10 -5.57 -10.46
CA GLY A 277 -26.18 -6.67 -10.12
C GLY A 277 -24.73 -6.24 -9.85
N SER A 278 -24.29 -5.05 -10.27
CA SER A 278 -22.93 -4.56 -10.00
C SER A 278 -22.88 -3.52 -8.86
N ARG A 279 -23.98 -2.82 -8.54
CA ARG A 279 -24.06 -1.86 -7.41
C ARG A 279 -23.37 -2.29 -6.11
N PRO A 280 -23.58 -3.52 -5.57
CA PRO A 280 -22.95 -3.90 -4.30
C PRO A 280 -21.42 -3.91 -4.36
N ARG A 281 -20.85 -4.22 -5.53
CA ARG A 281 -19.38 -4.19 -5.74
C ARG A 281 -18.85 -2.75 -5.72
N PHE A 282 -19.63 -1.77 -6.17
CA PHE A 282 -19.24 -0.35 -6.22
C PHE A 282 -19.55 0.42 -4.92
N PHE A 283 -20.69 0.18 -4.26
CA PHE A 283 -21.18 0.98 -3.13
C PHE A 283 -21.41 0.18 -1.84
N GLY A 284 -21.15 -1.13 -1.87
CA GLY A 284 -21.56 -2.04 -0.80
C GLY A 284 -23.08 -2.26 -0.75
N SER A 285 -23.50 -3.05 0.24
CA SER A 285 -24.89 -3.21 0.71
C SER A 285 -24.96 -3.05 2.23
#